data_AF-A0A916H9N3-F1
#
_entry.id   AF-A0A916H9N3-F1
#
_cell.length_a   1.000
_cell.length_b   1.000
_cell.length_c   1.000
_cell.angle_alpha   90.00
_cell.angle_beta   90.00
_cell.angle_gamma   90.00
#
_symmetry.space_group_name_H-M   'P 1'
#
loop_
_entity.id
_entity.type
_entity.pdbx_description
1 polymer ?
#
loop_
_entity_poly.entity_id
_entity_poly.type
_entity_poly.pdbx_seq_one_letter_code
_entity_poly.pdbx_strand_id
1 'polypeptide(L)'
;MNLLLKFLLLALCYSLPFGKGWGLASFAQNPEVKRTYHWYFGEKAGLDFSNNNVVKDVSSQMNTVEGCATISDTCGNLLFYSNGDTVWNYNHQIVLNGTGLMGCFSSSQAVAIVPQPLNDSLFYIFTTDCIENNGVNGLRYSVININGNSGNGEIILKNQLLYQPCSEKMAVTHHSNEIDYWIVSHELNSSRFFHINYHLLEFHLL
;
A
#
# COMPACT_ATOMS: atom_id res chain seq x y z
N MET A 1 11.14 25.24 11.68
CA MET A 1 12.10 24.58 10.77
C MET A 1 11.37 24.32 9.45
N ASN A 2 11.78 25.03 8.39
CA ASN A 2 10.93 25.48 7.28
C ASN A 2 10.41 24.37 6.35
N LEU A 3 9.16 24.56 5.89
CA LEU A 3 8.42 23.81 4.86
C LEU A 3 9.24 23.52 3.58
N LEU A 4 10.23 24.36 3.28
CA LEU A 4 11.13 24.20 2.13
C LEU A 4 12.01 22.95 2.18
N LEU A 5 12.35 22.43 3.37
CA LEU A 5 13.18 21.23 3.49
C LEU A 5 12.39 19.93 3.31
N LYS A 6 11.06 19.96 3.51
CA LYS A 6 10.17 18.79 3.33
C LYS A 6 9.83 18.53 1.87
N PHE A 7 9.78 19.57 1.03
CA PHE A 7 9.64 19.41 -0.43
C PHE A 7 10.91 18.88 -1.10
N LEU A 8 12.09 19.08 -0.50
CA LEU A 8 13.35 18.63 -1.09
C LEU A 8 13.54 17.10 -1.04
N LEU A 9 12.84 16.38 -0.15
CA LEU A 9 12.92 14.91 -0.10
C LEU A 9 11.94 14.19 -1.05
N LEU A 10 10.91 14.86 -1.57
CA LEU A 10 10.03 14.27 -2.59
C LEU A 10 10.59 14.46 -4.02
N ALA A 11 11.56 15.37 -4.21
CA ALA A 11 12.11 15.71 -5.52
C ALA A 11 13.49 15.09 -5.83
N LEU A 12 14.12 14.37 -4.89
CA LEU A 12 15.45 13.77 -5.09
C LEU A 12 15.46 12.35 -5.68
N CYS A 13 14.30 11.77 -6.02
CA CYS A 13 14.24 10.49 -6.75
C CYS A 13 14.40 10.61 -8.27
N TYR A 14 14.66 11.80 -8.83
CA TYR A 14 14.81 12.00 -10.29
C TYR A 14 16.05 12.81 -10.71
N SER A 15 17.18 12.76 -9.99
CA SER A 15 18.38 13.41 -10.52
C SER A 15 19.72 12.94 -9.93
N LEU A 16 19.97 11.64 -9.83
CA LEU A 16 21.35 11.12 -9.76
C LEU A 16 21.48 9.85 -10.61
N PRO A 17 22.42 9.79 -11.57
CA PRO A 17 22.74 8.54 -12.25
C PRO A 17 23.49 7.63 -11.27
N PHE A 18 23.27 6.32 -11.41
CA PHE A 18 23.86 5.19 -10.67
C PHE A 18 23.11 4.71 -9.41
N GLY A 19 22.51 3.53 -9.56
CA GLY A 19 22.05 2.67 -8.46
C GLY A 19 20.57 2.33 -8.56
N LYS A 20 20.26 1.07 -8.90
CA LYS A 20 18.91 0.52 -8.96
C LYS A 20 18.17 0.77 -7.62
N GLY A 21 17.11 1.56 -7.65
CA GLY A 21 16.17 1.75 -6.55
C GLY A 21 14.96 2.48 -7.09
N TRP A 22 13.86 1.76 -7.31
CA TRP A 22 12.66 2.30 -7.94
C TRP A 22 11.50 2.35 -6.92
N GLY A 23 10.93 3.55 -6.76
CA GLY A 23 9.53 3.79 -6.41
C GLY A 23 9.09 3.63 -4.96
N LEU A 24 9.25 4.67 -4.14
CA LEU A 24 8.44 4.87 -2.93
C LEU A 24 7.38 5.94 -3.21
N ALA A 25 6.11 5.57 -3.32
CA ALA A 25 4.99 6.52 -3.27
C ALA A 25 4.56 6.67 -1.81
N SER A 26 5.04 7.70 -1.13
CA SER A 26 4.59 8.05 0.22
C SER A 26 3.50 9.12 0.13
N PHE A 27 2.33 8.82 0.69
CA PHE A 27 1.20 9.75 0.81
C PHE A 27 1.58 10.90 1.76
N ALA A 28 1.59 12.14 1.27
CA ALA A 28 1.73 13.31 2.12
C ALA A 28 0.42 13.51 2.91
N GLN A 29 0.42 13.29 4.22
CA GLN A 29 -0.72 13.57 5.09
C GLN A 29 -0.40 14.66 6.13
N ASN A 30 -1.45 15.39 6.51
CA ASN A 30 -1.54 16.33 7.63
C ASN A 30 -0.62 15.92 8.81
N PRO A 31 0.19 16.82 9.40
CA PRO A 31 1.09 16.49 10.51
C PRO A 31 0.40 15.86 11.74
N GLU A 32 -0.91 15.98 11.89
CA GLU A 32 -1.68 15.31 12.95
C GLU A 32 -1.98 13.83 12.63
N VAL A 33 -2.01 13.44 11.36
CA VAL A 33 -2.31 12.08 10.92
C VAL A 33 -1.02 11.32 10.70
N LYS A 34 -0.73 10.40 11.62
CA LYS A 34 0.57 9.73 11.74
C LYS A 34 0.64 8.37 11.05
N ARG A 35 -0.21 8.14 10.05
CA ARG A 35 -0.39 6.83 9.40
C ARG A 35 0.86 6.30 8.68
N THR A 36 1.84 7.16 8.43
CA THR A 36 3.11 6.85 7.74
C THR A 36 4.31 6.88 8.68
N TYR A 37 4.13 6.66 9.98
CA TYR A 37 5.23 6.69 10.97
C TYR A 37 6.14 5.48 10.90
N HIS A 38 5.62 4.32 10.49
CA HIS A 38 6.40 3.12 10.24
C HIS A 38 6.54 2.88 8.75
N TRP A 39 7.78 2.65 8.30
CA TRP A 39 8.09 2.28 6.92
C TRP A 39 8.77 0.92 6.96
N TYR A 40 8.14 -0.11 6.40
CA TYR A 40 8.78 -1.42 6.16
C TYR A 40 8.87 -1.68 4.68
N PHE A 41 10.04 -2.16 4.23
CA PHE A 41 10.32 -2.37 2.82
C PHE A 41 11.46 -3.36 2.60
N GLY A 42 11.55 -3.89 1.38
CA GLY A 42 12.68 -4.71 0.94
C GLY A 42 12.90 -5.96 1.79
N GLU A 43 14.16 -6.21 2.12
CA GLU A 43 14.64 -7.37 2.88
C GLU A 43 14.69 -7.08 4.38
N LYS A 44 13.56 -7.24 5.08
CA LYS A 44 13.44 -7.02 6.54
C LYS A 44 13.91 -5.64 7.02
N ALA A 45 13.90 -4.65 6.13
CA ALA A 45 14.33 -3.29 6.44
C ALA A 45 13.15 -2.44 6.90
N GLY A 46 13.48 -1.39 7.66
CA GLY A 46 12.48 -0.42 8.10
C GLY A 46 13.04 0.82 8.77
N LEU A 47 12.18 1.83 8.84
CA LEU A 47 12.40 3.12 9.49
C LEU A 47 11.19 3.47 10.35
N ASP A 48 11.45 3.97 11.55
CA ASP A 48 10.44 4.49 12.49
C ASP A 48 10.66 5.99 12.69
N PHE A 49 9.61 6.77 12.46
CA PHE A 49 9.56 8.22 12.58
C PHE A 49 8.81 8.71 13.83
N SER A 50 8.34 7.81 14.69
CA SER A 50 7.45 8.10 15.82
C SER A 50 8.03 9.03 16.89
N ASN A 51 9.36 9.08 17.01
CA ASN A 51 10.05 9.72 18.14
C ASN A 51 10.77 11.04 17.79
N ASN A 52 10.24 11.81 16.83
CA ASN A 52 10.86 13.05 16.30
C ASN A 52 12.28 12.90 15.72
N ASN A 53 12.78 11.66 15.66
CA ASN A 53 14.02 11.23 15.06
C ASN A 53 13.74 9.96 14.26
N VAL A 54 14.51 9.75 13.19
CA VAL A 54 14.40 8.54 12.38
C VAL A 54 15.26 7.45 13.03
N VAL A 55 14.64 6.33 13.36
CA VAL A 55 15.31 5.16 13.94
C VAL A 55 15.20 4.00 12.97
N LYS A 56 16.28 3.22 12.85
CA LYS A 56 16.24 1.96 12.09
C LYS A 56 15.32 0.96 12.80
N ASP A 57 14.48 0.27 12.05
CA ASP A 57 13.64 -0.80 12.57
C ASP A 57 13.78 -2.05 11.69
N VAL A 58 14.32 -3.12 12.27
CA VAL A 58 14.61 -4.39 11.57
C VAL A 58 13.66 -5.52 12.00
N SER A 59 12.52 -5.15 12.59
CA SER A 59 11.48 -6.08 13.04
C SER A 59 10.63 -6.65 11.91
N SER A 60 10.60 -5.97 10.75
CA SER A 60 9.91 -6.42 9.54
C SER A 60 10.25 -7.86 9.19
N GLN A 61 9.24 -8.69 8.94
CA GLN A 61 9.39 -10.06 8.45
C GLN A 61 9.25 -10.18 6.94
N MET A 62 9.03 -9.06 6.26
CA MET A 62 8.81 -9.01 4.83
C MET A 62 10.11 -9.26 4.03
N ASN A 63 9.93 -9.85 2.86
CA ASN A 63 10.89 -9.81 1.77
C ASN A 63 10.14 -9.43 0.49
N THR A 64 10.61 -8.40 -0.22
CA THR A 64 10.11 -7.94 -1.52
C THR A 64 11.25 -7.30 -2.31
N VAL A 65 11.23 -7.38 -3.65
CA VAL A 65 12.18 -6.60 -4.48
C VAL A 65 11.64 -5.21 -4.77
N GLU A 66 10.32 -5.06 -4.89
CA GLU A 66 9.70 -3.80 -5.28
C GLU A 66 8.59 -3.36 -4.31
N GLY A 67 7.33 -3.46 -4.72
CA GLY A 67 6.20 -2.88 -4.01
C GLY A 67 5.97 -3.47 -2.62
N CYS A 68 5.69 -2.59 -1.68
CA CYS A 68 5.26 -2.89 -0.32
C CYS A 68 4.40 -1.74 0.21
N ALA A 69 3.65 -2.00 1.27
CA ALA A 69 2.91 -0.98 1.99
C ALA A 69 2.95 -1.23 3.49
N THR A 70 2.97 -0.16 4.27
CA THR A 70 2.86 -0.17 5.73
C THR A 70 1.82 0.86 6.13
N ILE A 71 0.98 0.54 7.11
CA ILE A 71 -0.02 1.46 7.63
C ILE A 71 0.06 1.52 9.16
N SER A 72 0.03 2.74 9.68
CA SER A 72 -0.11 3.04 11.11
C SER A 72 -1.51 3.60 11.38
N ASP A 73 -1.92 3.62 12.64
CA ASP A 73 -3.13 4.32 13.07
C ASP A 73 -2.93 5.85 13.04
N THR A 74 -3.97 6.60 13.39
CA THR A 74 -3.90 8.07 13.45
C THR A 74 -2.95 8.59 14.54
N CYS A 75 -2.66 7.76 15.55
CA CYS A 75 -1.73 8.06 16.64
C CYS A 75 -0.27 7.72 16.30
N GLY A 76 -0.04 6.98 15.21
CA GLY A 76 1.27 6.59 14.72
C GLY A 76 1.71 5.19 15.17
N ASN A 77 0.82 4.39 15.77
CA ASN A 77 1.13 3.00 16.11
C ASN A 77 1.00 2.14 14.86
N LEU A 78 1.96 1.26 14.61
CA LEU A 78 1.89 0.27 13.55
C LEU A 78 0.59 -0.56 13.66
N LEU A 79 -0.10 -0.74 12.53
CA LEU A 79 -1.25 -1.66 12.43
C LEU A 79 -0.85 -2.95 11.71
N PHE A 80 -0.40 -2.82 10.46
CA PHE A 80 0.04 -3.94 9.63
C PHE A 80 0.85 -3.47 8.41
N TYR A 81 1.47 -4.42 7.71
CA TYR A 81 2.23 -4.19 6.48
C TYR A 81 2.14 -5.40 5.55
N SER A 82 2.44 -5.20 4.26
CA SER A 82 2.36 -6.25 3.24
C SER A 82 3.31 -6.02 2.07
N ASN A 83 3.75 -7.11 1.45
CA ASN A 83 4.42 -7.14 0.14
C ASN A 83 3.49 -7.53 -1.03
N GLY A 84 2.20 -7.72 -0.78
CA GLY A 84 1.21 -8.07 -1.80
C GLY A 84 0.93 -9.55 -1.95
N ASP A 85 1.72 -10.40 -1.30
CA ASP A 85 1.42 -11.82 -1.12
C ASP A 85 1.03 -12.12 0.34
N THR A 86 1.78 -11.57 1.29
CA THR A 86 1.61 -11.82 2.72
C THR A 86 1.35 -10.53 3.49
N VAL A 87 0.52 -10.61 4.52
CA VAL A 87 0.18 -9.51 5.44
C VAL A 87 0.63 -9.86 6.86
N TRP A 88 1.39 -8.96 7.48
CA TRP A 88 1.88 -9.08 8.85
C TRP A 88 1.27 -7.98 9.74
N ASN A 89 0.86 -8.34 10.96
CA ASN A 89 0.34 -7.40 11.94
C ASN A 89 1.44 -6.63 12.67
N TYR A 90 1.02 -5.81 13.62
CA TYR A 90 1.87 -5.02 14.50
C TYR A 90 2.83 -5.84 15.39
N ASN A 91 2.52 -7.11 15.65
CA ASN A 91 3.42 -8.05 16.34
C ASN A 91 4.39 -8.76 15.37
N HIS A 92 4.43 -8.32 14.12
CA HIS A 92 5.21 -8.92 13.03
C HIS A 92 4.87 -10.39 12.75
N GLN A 93 3.64 -10.80 13.09
CA GLN A 93 3.11 -12.13 12.83
C GLN A 93 2.18 -12.08 11.63
N ILE A 94 2.13 -13.17 10.86
CA ILE A 94 1.18 -13.28 9.74
C ILE A 94 -0.25 -13.25 10.30
N VAL A 95 -1.11 -12.42 9.72
CA VAL A 95 -2.53 -12.33 10.12
C VAL A 95 -3.30 -13.60 9.73
N LEU A 96 -4.45 -13.86 10.37
CA LEU A 96 -5.29 -15.00 9.97
C LEU A 96 -5.72 -14.81 8.51
N ASN A 97 -5.56 -15.87 7.70
CA ASN A 97 -5.74 -15.83 6.24
C ASN A 97 -4.84 -14.80 5.53
N GLY A 98 -3.70 -14.41 6.11
CA GLY A 98 -2.84 -13.33 5.62
C GLY A 98 -1.93 -13.65 4.44
N THR A 99 -1.84 -14.90 3.99
CA THR A 99 -0.98 -15.32 2.86
C THR A 99 -1.78 -15.57 1.58
N GLY A 100 -1.07 -15.65 0.45
CA GLY A 100 -1.66 -15.97 -0.85
C GLY A 100 -2.55 -14.84 -1.39
N LEU A 101 -2.22 -13.59 -1.05
CA LEU A 101 -2.73 -12.45 -1.81
C LEU A 101 -2.12 -12.50 -3.22
N MET A 102 -2.89 -12.05 -4.20
CA MET A 102 -2.54 -12.19 -5.63
C MET A 102 -1.78 -10.96 -6.18
N GLY A 103 -0.93 -10.35 -5.36
CA GLY A 103 0.06 -9.39 -5.82
C GLY A 103 1.30 -10.09 -6.37
N CYS A 104 2.26 -9.30 -6.87
CA CYS A 104 3.53 -9.83 -7.35
C CYS A 104 4.74 -9.16 -6.70
N PHE A 105 5.72 -9.99 -6.31
CA PHE A 105 6.97 -9.59 -5.67
C PHE A 105 7.84 -8.65 -6.52
N SER A 106 7.67 -8.66 -7.84
CA SER A 106 8.36 -7.81 -8.81
C SER A 106 7.47 -6.70 -9.36
N SER A 107 6.32 -6.42 -8.74
CA SER A 107 5.43 -5.33 -9.18
C SER A 107 5.86 -4.00 -8.55
N SER A 108 6.10 -3.01 -9.41
CA SER A 108 6.59 -1.69 -8.98
C SER A 108 5.63 -0.91 -8.06
N GLN A 109 4.32 -1.17 -8.12
CA GLN A 109 3.34 -0.68 -7.13
C GLN A 109 2.45 -1.84 -6.64
N ALA A 110 3.08 -2.91 -6.16
CA ALA A 110 2.43 -4.17 -5.77
C ALA A 110 1.27 -4.05 -4.77
N VAL A 111 1.29 -3.06 -3.86
CA VAL A 111 0.29 -2.91 -2.79
C VAL A 111 -0.09 -1.46 -2.55
N ALA A 112 -1.38 -1.21 -2.32
CA ALA A 112 -1.86 -0.02 -1.63
C ALA A 112 -2.82 -0.42 -0.50
N ILE A 113 -2.70 0.25 0.66
CA ILE A 113 -3.57 0.04 1.81
C ILE A 113 -4.43 1.28 2.01
N VAL A 114 -5.74 1.10 2.12
CA VAL A 114 -6.71 2.20 2.24
C VAL A 114 -7.68 1.89 3.39
N PRO A 115 -7.88 2.81 4.36
CA PRO A 115 -8.93 2.65 5.37
C PRO A 115 -10.30 2.56 4.69
N GLN A 116 -11.16 1.66 5.16
CA GLN A 116 -12.54 1.66 4.71
C GLN A 116 -13.25 2.92 5.23
N PRO A 117 -13.92 3.70 4.35
CA PRO A 117 -14.63 4.90 4.81
C PRO A 117 -15.64 4.58 5.91
N LEU A 118 -15.68 5.43 6.93
CA LEU A 118 -16.58 5.31 8.08
C LEU A 118 -16.39 4.02 8.91
N ASN A 119 -15.22 3.38 8.83
CA ASN A 119 -14.88 2.20 9.63
C ASN A 119 -13.44 2.25 10.15
N ASP A 120 -13.27 2.16 11.46
CA ASP A 120 -11.95 2.27 12.10
C ASP A 120 -11.18 0.94 12.18
N SER A 121 -11.82 -0.17 11.81
CA SER A 121 -11.27 -1.53 11.94
C SER A 121 -11.07 -2.25 10.60
N LEU A 122 -11.65 -1.74 9.52
CA LEU A 122 -11.59 -2.37 8.20
C LEU A 122 -10.70 -1.57 7.26
N PHE A 123 -9.86 -2.29 6.52
CA PHE A 123 -8.97 -1.71 5.52
C PHE A 123 -9.02 -2.54 4.24
N TYR A 124 -8.95 -1.86 3.11
CA TYR A 124 -8.73 -2.45 1.81
C TYR A 124 -7.24 -2.61 1.54
N ILE A 125 -6.88 -3.77 0.99
CA ILE A 125 -5.55 -4.07 0.49
C ILE A 125 -5.68 -4.30 -1.00
N PHE A 126 -5.25 -3.35 -1.80
CA PHE A 126 -5.21 -3.47 -3.25
C PHE A 126 -3.90 -4.08 -3.67
N THR A 127 -3.95 -4.99 -4.63
CA THR A 127 -2.76 -5.67 -5.17
C THR A 127 -2.76 -5.62 -6.69
N THR A 128 -1.61 -5.32 -7.28
CA THR A 128 -1.38 -5.47 -8.73
C THR A 128 -0.48 -6.66 -9.01
N ASP A 129 -0.76 -7.31 -10.13
CA ASP A 129 0.12 -8.30 -10.73
C ASP A 129 1.32 -7.65 -11.42
N CYS A 130 2.25 -8.47 -11.91
CA CYS A 130 3.44 -8.06 -12.63
C CYS A 130 3.49 -8.55 -14.08
N ILE A 131 4.40 -7.96 -14.86
CA ILE A 131 4.60 -8.34 -16.26
C ILE A 131 5.06 -9.79 -16.40
N GLU A 132 5.82 -10.32 -15.44
CA GLU A 132 6.32 -11.70 -15.43
C GLU A 132 5.18 -12.73 -15.40
N ASN A 133 4.03 -12.36 -14.84
CA ASN A 133 2.82 -13.17 -14.82
C ASN A 133 1.86 -12.84 -15.97
N ASN A 134 2.26 -11.99 -16.93
CA ASN A 134 1.40 -11.43 -17.98
C ASN A 134 0.19 -10.63 -17.47
N GLY A 135 0.24 -10.12 -16.23
CA GLY A 135 -0.85 -9.36 -15.62
C GLY A 135 -2.17 -10.14 -15.46
N VAL A 136 -2.13 -11.48 -15.47
CA VAL A 136 -3.33 -12.34 -15.43
C VAL A 136 -4.06 -12.30 -14.11
N ASN A 137 -3.35 -12.03 -13.00
CA ASN A 137 -4.01 -11.81 -11.71
C ASN A 137 -4.69 -10.44 -11.68
N GLY A 138 -4.18 -9.47 -12.44
CA GLY A 138 -4.76 -8.14 -12.59
C GLY A 138 -4.69 -7.27 -11.32
N LEU A 139 -5.62 -6.32 -11.23
CA LEU A 139 -5.89 -5.53 -10.04
C LEU A 139 -6.95 -6.23 -9.19
N ARG A 140 -6.62 -6.45 -7.92
CA ARG A 140 -7.51 -7.09 -6.94
C ARG A 140 -7.57 -6.30 -5.65
N TYR A 141 -8.56 -6.61 -4.83
CA TYR A 141 -8.58 -6.18 -3.44
C TYR A 141 -8.87 -7.32 -2.47
N SER A 142 -8.42 -7.12 -1.23
CA SER A 142 -8.81 -7.91 -0.06
C SER A 142 -9.24 -6.95 1.05
N VAL A 143 -9.98 -7.46 2.04
CA VAL A 143 -10.41 -6.70 3.23
C VAL A 143 -9.81 -7.36 4.47
N ILE A 144 -9.07 -6.58 5.23
CA ILE A 144 -8.59 -6.97 6.56
C ILE A 144 -9.47 -6.33 7.62
N ASN A 145 -9.87 -7.11 8.62
CA ASN A 145 -10.36 -6.60 9.89
C ASN A 145 -9.22 -6.67 10.92
N ILE A 146 -8.69 -5.51 11.33
CA ILE A 146 -7.56 -5.46 12.28
C ILE A 146 -7.95 -5.93 13.68
N ASN A 147 -9.25 -5.89 14.03
CA ASN A 147 -9.77 -6.41 15.29
C ASN A 147 -10.14 -7.91 15.24
N GLY A 148 -10.06 -8.52 14.04
CA GLY A 148 -10.26 -9.95 13.85
C GLY A 148 -9.20 -10.79 14.56
N ASN A 149 -9.45 -12.10 14.72
CA ASN A 149 -8.53 -13.04 15.37
C ASN A 149 -7.99 -12.53 16.73
N SER A 150 -8.89 -12.10 17.61
CA SER A 150 -8.56 -11.55 18.94
C SER A 150 -7.62 -10.34 18.90
N GLY A 151 -7.78 -9.47 17.90
CA GLY A 151 -6.95 -8.27 17.71
C GLY A 151 -5.64 -8.50 16.95
N ASN A 152 -5.37 -9.72 16.49
CA ASN A 152 -4.17 -10.01 15.67
C ASN A 152 -4.39 -9.78 14.17
N GLY A 153 -5.62 -9.45 13.76
CA GLY A 153 -5.99 -9.21 12.37
C GLY A 153 -6.41 -10.48 11.62
N GLU A 154 -7.36 -10.31 10.71
CA GLU A 154 -7.89 -11.37 9.84
C GLU A 154 -8.26 -10.82 8.45
N ILE A 155 -7.86 -11.51 7.39
CA ILE A 155 -8.40 -11.27 6.05
C ILE A 155 -9.78 -11.92 5.95
N ILE A 156 -10.83 -11.08 5.95
CA ILE A 156 -12.24 -11.51 5.94
C ILE A 156 -12.82 -11.62 4.52
N LEU A 157 -12.16 -11.01 3.53
CA LEU A 157 -12.48 -11.12 2.12
C LEU A 157 -11.17 -11.06 1.34
N LYS A 158 -10.94 -11.98 0.41
CA LYS A 158 -9.63 -12.14 -0.24
C LYS A 158 -9.73 -12.14 -1.76
N ASN A 159 -8.77 -11.51 -2.43
CA ASN A 159 -8.49 -11.59 -3.87
C ASN A 159 -9.68 -11.32 -4.79
N GLN A 160 -10.54 -10.38 -4.42
CA GLN A 160 -11.66 -9.96 -5.27
C GLN A 160 -11.13 -9.24 -6.51
N LEU A 161 -11.52 -9.73 -7.68
CA LEU A 161 -11.07 -9.18 -8.97
C LEU A 161 -11.77 -7.85 -9.25
N LEU A 162 -10.97 -6.83 -9.59
CA LEU A 162 -11.47 -5.53 -10.05
C LEU A 162 -11.26 -5.38 -11.56
N TYR A 163 -10.06 -5.70 -12.05
CA TYR A 163 -9.73 -5.55 -13.46
C TYR A 163 -8.60 -6.48 -13.88
N GLN A 164 -8.68 -7.04 -15.09
CA GLN A 164 -7.58 -7.77 -15.71
C GLN A 164 -7.66 -7.68 -17.24
N PRO A 165 -6.53 -7.69 -17.96
CA PRO A 165 -5.17 -7.65 -17.43
C PRO A 165 -4.80 -6.24 -16.94
N CYS A 166 -3.93 -6.16 -15.94
CA CYS A 166 -3.51 -4.89 -15.35
C CYS A 166 -1.98 -4.78 -15.34
N SER A 167 -1.46 -3.57 -15.55
CA SER A 167 -0.05 -3.27 -15.33
C SER A 167 0.25 -3.10 -13.84
N GLU A 168 1.53 -3.04 -13.50
CA GLU A 168 2.06 -2.81 -12.16
C GLU A 168 1.86 -1.37 -11.62
N LYS A 169 1.01 -0.58 -12.29
CA LYS A 169 0.82 0.84 -11.97
C LYS A 169 -0.52 1.05 -11.30
N MET A 170 -0.47 1.57 -10.08
CA MET A 170 -1.62 1.93 -9.27
C MET A 170 -1.32 3.21 -8.49
N ALA A 171 -2.25 4.16 -8.55
CA ALA A 171 -2.26 5.34 -7.70
C ALA A 171 -3.60 5.42 -6.95
N VAL A 172 -3.55 5.81 -5.69
CA VAL A 172 -4.74 6.06 -4.87
C VAL A 172 -4.75 7.52 -4.46
N THR A 173 -5.90 8.17 -4.50
CA THR A 173 -6.06 9.55 -3.99
C THR A 173 -7.44 9.74 -3.37
N HIS A 174 -7.58 10.73 -2.49
CA HIS A 174 -8.87 11.09 -1.93
C HIS A 174 -9.79 11.65 -3.01
N HIS A 175 -11.07 11.32 -2.93
CA HIS A 175 -12.13 12.01 -3.62
C HIS A 175 -12.34 13.40 -3.00
N SER A 176 -12.86 14.34 -3.78
CA SER A 176 -13.20 15.70 -3.33
C SER A 176 -14.27 15.77 -2.24
N ASN A 177 -14.91 14.65 -1.89
CA ASN A 177 -15.89 14.59 -0.80
C ASN A 177 -15.25 14.22 0.54
N GLU A 178 -13.93 14.03 0.57
CA GLU A 178 -13.12 13.70 1.75
C GLU A 178 -13.46 12.34 2.42
N ILE A 179 -14.36 11.57 1.81
CA ILE A 179 -14.81 10.26 2.29
C ILE A 179 -14.27 9.16 1.39
N ASP A 180 -14.39 9.33 0.07
CA ASP A 180 -14.11 8.27 -0.88
C ASP A 180 -12.66 8.32 -1.37
N TYR A 181 -12.26 7.26 -2.06
CA TYR A 181 -10.97 7.15 -2.71
C TYR A 181 -11.15 6.83 -4.20
N TRP A 182 -10.36 7.52 -5.01
CA TRP A 182 -10.13 7.15 -6.40
C TRP A 182 -8.90 6.26 -6.48
N ILE A 183 -9.05 5.13 -7.17
CA ILE A 183 -7.94 4.27 -7.54
C ILE A 183 -7.82 4.35 -9.05
N VAL A 184 -6.65 4.75 -9.54
CA VAL A 184 -6.35 4.82 -10.97
C VAL A 184 -5.31 3.76 -11.29
N SER A 185 -5.55 3.02 -12.35
CA SER A 185 -4.61 2.02 -12.83
C SER A 185 -4.61 1.95 -14.36
N HIS A 186 -3.73 1.14 -14.91
CA HIS A 186 -3.42 1.12 -16.33
C HIS A 186 -3.48 -0.31 -16.86
N GLU A 187 -4.24 -0.51 -17.93
CA GLU A 187 -4.36 -1.80 -18.61
C GLU A 187 -2.99 -2.22 -19.19
N LEU A 188 -2.66 -3.50 -19.05
CA LEU A 188 -1.37 -4.01 -19.51
C LEU A 188 -1.24 -3.87 -21.04
N ASN A 189 -0.08 -3.41 -21.51
CA ASN A 189 0.25 -3.24 -22.94
C ASN A 189 -0.75 -2.38 -23.73
N SER A 190 -1.40 -1.44 -23.06
CA SER A 190 -2.43 -0.57 -23.61
C SER A 190 -2.06 0.91 -23.39
N SER A 191 -2.90 1.80 -23.88
CA SER A 191 -2.91 3.23 -23.46
C SER A 191 -4.17 3.55 -22.66
N ARG A 192 -4.89 2.51 -22.21
CA ARG A 192 -6.15 2.63 -21.48
C ARG A 192 -5.89 2.72 -19.98
N PHE A 193 -6.41 3.77 -19.38
CA PHE A 193 -6.46 3.96 -17.93
C PHE A 193 -7.89 3.75 -17.47
N PHE A 194 -8.04 3.19 -16.27
CA PHE A 194 -9.34 3.00 -15.65
C PHE A 194 -9.29 3.47 -14.21
N HIS A 195 -10.45 3.82 -13.67
CA HIS A 195 -10.55 4.22 -12.29
C HIS A 195 -11.73 3.58 -11.58
N ILE A 196 -11.61 3.45 -10.27
CA ILE A 196 -12.60 2.82 -9.39
C ILE A 196 -12.92 3.79 -8.27
N ASN A 197 -14.21 4.07 -8.05
CA ASN A 197 -14.69 4.75 -6.85
C ASN A 197 -15.03 3.70 -5.79
N TYR A 198 -14.27 3.63 -4.70
CA TYR A 198 -14.39 2.51 -3.78
C TYR A 198 -15.47 2.67 -2.70
N HIS A 199 -16.04 3.86 -2.49
CA HIS A 199 -17.18 3.97 -1.57
C HIS A 199 -18.48 3.43 -2.20
N LEU A 200 -18.61 3.50 -3.54
CA LEU A 200 -19.79 3.04 -4.27
C LEU A 200 -19.56 1.77 -5.12
N LEU A 201 -18.33 1.25 -5.19
CA LEU A 201 -17.93 0.16 -6.12
C LEU A 201 -18.33 0.44 -7.57
N GLU A 202 -18.30 1.71 -8.00
CA GLU A 202 -18.62 2.09 -9.37
C GLU A 202 -17.34 2.13 -10.23
N PHE A 203 -17.40 1.46 -11.37
CA PHE A 203 -16.30 1.35 -12.34
C PHE A 203 -16.59 2.22 -13.57
N HIS A 204 -15.62 3.04 -13.96
CA HIS A 204 -15.71 3.84 -15.19
C HIS A 204 -14.40 3.77 -15.98
N LEU A 205 -14.53 3.59 -17.30
CA LEU A 205 -13.43 3.72 -18.25
C LEU A 205 -13.25 5.20 -18.61
N LEU A 206 -11.99 5.63 -18.69
CA LEU A 206 -11.61 6.96 -19.19
C LEU A 206 -11.39 6.91 -20.71
#